data_AF-A0A2V9SPT7-F1
#
_entry.id   AF-A0A2V9SPT7-F1
#
_cell.length_a   1.000
_cell.length_b   1.000
_cell.length_c   1.000
_cell.angle_alpha   90.00
_cell.angle_beta   90.00
_cell.angle_gamma   90.00
#
_symmetry.space_group_name_H-M   'P 1'
#
loop_
_entity.id
_entity.type
_entity.pdbx_description
1 polymer ?
#
loop_
_entity_poly.entity_id
_entity_poly.type
_entity_poly.pdbx_seq_one_letter_code
_entity_poly.pdbx_strand_id
1 'polypeptide(L)'
;MLGYYVQQTYFSPKQRQYQLDFGDAQWIEPPEVAPIAYFRKEVFLSVPPAQAWLEVAATDEYDVIVNNRSVGNGSGLKTRVAGIYDIKRHWQGNLIDIGRALESQFPQAHCSRL
;
A
#
# COMPACT_ATOMS: atom_id res chain seq x y z
N MET A 1 -16.61 22.67 25.19
CA MET A 1 -15.90 22.52 23.90
C MET A 1 -14.39 22.57 24.06
N LEU A 2 -13.78 23.59 24.70
CA LEU A 2 -12.30 23.71 24.79
C LEU A 2 -11.59 22.52 25.47
N GLY A 3 -12.14 21.99 26.56
CA GLY A 3 -11.54 20.86 27.30
C GLY A 3 -11.41 19.57 26.48
N TYR A 4 -12.33 19.33 25.54
CA TYR A 4 -12.29 18.17 24.64
C TYR A 4 -11.08 18.24 23.69
N TYR A 5 -10.80 19.43 23.14
CA TYR A 5 -9.66 19.65 22.26
C TYR A 5 -8.32 19.53 23.01
N VAL A 6 -8.23 20.02 24.25
CA VAL A 6 -7.01 19.86 25.08
C VAL A 6 -6.74 18.38 25.38
N GLN A 7 -7.78 17.59 25.66
CA GLN A 7 -7.64 16.16 25.94
C GLN A 7 -7.12 15.38 24.72
N GLN A 8 -7.60 15.70 23.51
CA GLN A 8 -7.12 15.10 22.26
C GLN A 8 -5.65 15.41 21.97
N THR A 9 -5.12 16.54 22.44
CA THR A 9 -3.71 16.90 22.18
C THR A 9 -2.73 16.18 23.12
N TYR A 10 -3.09 15.99 24.39
CA TYR A 10 -2.15 15.47 25.41
C TYR A 10 -2.35 14.00 25.77
N PHE A 11 -3.58 13.48 25.73
CA PHE A 11 -3.89 12.13 26.23
C PHE A 11 -4.24 11.14 25.13
N SER A 12 -4.65 11.62 23.96
CA SER A 12 -4.92 10.77 22.79
C SER A 12 -4.60 11.52 21.50
N PRO A 13 -3.33 11.96 21.29
CA PRO A 13 -2.94 12.55 20.03
C PRO A 13 -3.34 11.58 18.94
N LYS A 14 -4.28 12.00 18.08
CA LYS A 14 -4.61 11.23 16.88
C LYS A 14 -3.30 11.04 16.15
N GLN A 15 -2.91 9.78 15.95
CA GLN A 15 -1.73 9.48 15.14
C GLN A 15 -1.87 10.24 13.82
N ARG A 16 -0.78 10.85 13.34
CA ARG A 16 -0.76 11.49 12.03
C ARG A 16 -1.33 10.48 11.04
N GLN A 17 -2.55 10.75 10.58
CA GLN A 17 -3.10 10.06 9.43
C GLN A 17 -2.30 10.61 8.27
N TYR A 18 -1.29 9.85 7.83
CA TYR A 18 -0.65 10.13 6.55
C TYR A 18 -1.77 10.22 5.52
N GLN A 19 -1.87 11.37 4.86
CA GLN A 19 -2.76 11.49 3.71
C GLN A 19 -2.16 10.59 2.64
N LEU A 20 -2.95 9.62 2.17
CA LEU A 20 -2.59 8.83 1.01
C LEU A 20 -2.59 9.76 -0.19
N ASP A 21 -1.43 9.87 -0.84
CA ASP A 21 -1.24 10.67 -2.04
C ASP A 21 -0.64 9.74 -3.10
N PHE A 22 -1.55 9.15 -3.88
CA PHE A 22 -1.20 8.19 -4.91
C PHE A 22 -0.48 8.84 -6.12
N GLY A 23 -0.31 10.17 -6.15
CA GLY A 23 0.33 10.89 -7.25
C GLY A 23 -0.27 10.52 -8.61
N ASP A 24 0.58 10.06 -9.54
CA ASP A 24 0.19 9.65 -10.89
C ASP A 24 -0.27 8.17 -10.99
N ALA A 25 -0.41 7.45 -9.87
CA ALA A 25 -0.78 6.04 -9.91
C ALA A 25 -2.22 5.83 -10.41
N GLN A 26 -2.38 4.86 -11.31
CA GLN A 26 -3.69 4.52 -11.90
C GLN A 26 -4.19 3.18 -11.39
N TRP A 27 -5.51 3.01 -11.46
CA TRP A 27 -6.14 1.71 -11.25
C TRP A 27 -5.76 0.74 -12.37
N ILE A 28 -5.29 -0.45 -12.00
CA ILE A 28 -4.98 -1.56 -12.90
C ILE A 28 -5.87 -2.76 -12.58
N GLU A 29 -6.14 -3.57 -13.60
CA GLU A 29 -6.99 -4.75 -13.53
C GLU A 29 -6.35 -5.89 -14.33
N PRO A 30 -6.64 -7.16 -14.00
CA PRO A 30 -6.17 -8.28 -14.79
C PRO A 30 -6.86 -8.25 -16.17
N PRO A 31 -6.21 -8.77 -17.22
CA PRO A 31 -6.78 -8.80 -18.56
C PRO A 31 -8.04 -9.68 -18.66
N GLU A 32 -8.18 -10.64 -17.75
CA GLU A 32 -9.34 -11.52 -17.65
C GLU A 32 -9.91 -11.49 -16.23
N VAL A 33 -11.22 -11.64 -16.10
CA VAL A 33 -11.89 -11.69 -14.80
C VAL A 33 -11.45 -12.97 -14.08
N ALA A 34 -10.76 -12.80 -12.96
CA ALA A 34 -10.30 -13.88 -12.11
C ALA A 34 -10.69 -13.61 -10.65
N PRO A 35 -11.05 -14.65 -9.88
CA PRO A 35 -11.34 -14.52 -8.46
C PRO A 35 -10.10 -14.09 -7.70
N ILE A 36 -8.89 -14.44 -8.17
CA ILE A 36 -7.63 -13.95 -7.62
C ILE A 36 -6.72 -13.45 -8.75
N ALA A 37 -6.08 -12.29 -8.57
CA ALA A 37 -5.14 -11.70 -9.52
C ALA A 37 -3.81 -11.34 -8.86
N TYR A 38 -2.71 -11.57 -9.59
CA TYR A 38 -1.37 -11.23 -9.13
C TYR A 38 -0.77 -10.10 -9.96
N PHE A 39 -0.32 -9.04 -9.29
CA PHE A 39 0.38 -7.93 -9.92
C PHE A 39 1.82 -7.90 -9.46
N ARG A 40 2.74 -7.79 -10.42
CA ARG A 40 4.17 -7.73 -10.15
C ARG A 40 4.80 -6.51 -10.79
N LYS A 41 5.58 -5.76 -10.01
CA LYS A 41 6.39 -4.66 -10.53
C LYS A 41 7.81 -4.74 -9.98
N GLU A 42 8.75 -4.63 -10.91
CA GLU A 42 10.16 -4.46 -10.62
C GLU A 42 10.54 -2.98 -10.72
N VAL A 43 11.20 -2.49 -9.68
CA VAL A 43 11.74 -1.12 -9.66
C VAL A 43 13.24 -1.16 -9.40
N PHE A 44 13.98 -0.48 -10.28
CA PHE A 44 15.42 -0.39 -10.19
C PHE A 44 15.85 0.94 -9.56
N LEU A 45 16.70 0.85 -8.55
CA LEU A 45 17.25 2.02 -7.86
C LEU A 45 18.78 1.95 -7.88
N SER A 46 19.41 3.03 -8.34
CA SER A 46 20.87 3.10 -8.51
C SER A 46 21.62 3.26 -7.19
N VAL A 47 20.95 3.79 -6.16
CA VAL A 47 21.48 3.99 -4.81
C VAL A 47 20.43 3.65 -3.76
N PRO A 48 20.84 3.23 -2.55
CA PRO A 48 19.91 3.06 -1.43
C PRO A 48 19.22 4.38 -1.05
N PRO A 49 17.89 4.43 -0.98
CA PRO A 49 17.14 5.60 -0.61
C PRO A 49 17.20 5.80 0.89
N ALA A 50 17.13 7.06 1.30
CA ALA A 50 17.06 7.41 2.70
C ALA A 50 15.77 6.89 3.36
N GLN A 51 14.67 6.83 2.60
CA GLN A 51 13.33 6.40 3.03
C GLN A 51 12.63 5.72 1.85
N ALA A 52 11.77 4.73 2.13
CA ALA A 52 10.97 4.08 1.10
C ALA A 52 9.65 3.62 1.71
N TRP A 53 8.54 4.10 1.16
CA TRP A 53 7.20 3.67 1.51
C TRP A 53 6.46 3.18 0.26
N LEU A 54 5.52 2.27 0.47
CA LEU A 54 4.63 1.77 -0.56
C LEU A 54 3.20 2.08 -0.16
N GLU A 55 2.49 2.78 -1.03
CA GLU A 55 1.06 3.06 -0.90
C GLU A 55 0.29 2.10 -1.81
N VAL A 56 -0.72 1.44 -1.25
CA VAL A 56 -1.55 0.48 -1.99
C VAL A 56 -3.01 0.76 -1.71
N ALA A 57 -3.83 0.71 -2.75
CA ALA A 57 -5.27 0.67 -2.64
C ALA A 57 -5.88 -0.46 -3.49
N ALA A 58 -6.94 -1.05 -2.95
CA ALA A 58 -7.64 -2.21 -3.50
C ALA A 58 -9.15 -2.11 -3.28
N THR A 59 -9.90 -2.78 -4.13
CA THR A 59 -11.24 -3.27 -3.78
C THR A 59 -11.10 -4.57 -2.98
N ASP A 60 -11.90 -4.74 -1.94
CA ASP A 60 -11.95 -5.96 -1.11
C ASP A 60 -10.65 -6.21 -0.31
N GLU A 61 -9.79 -7.11 -0.79
CA GLU A 61 -8.65 -7.60 -0.05
C GLU A 61 -7.36 -7.55 -0.87
N TYR A 62 -6.25 -7.29 -0.20
CA TYR A 62 -4.93 -7.37 -0.81
C TYR A 62 -3.84 -7.78 0.17
N ASP A 63 -2.85 -8.50 -0.34
CA ASP A 63 -1.57 -8.73 0.33
C ASP A 63 -0.44 -7.97 -0.39
N VAL A 64 0.50 -7.44 0.39
CA VAL A 64 1.71 -6.77 -0.10
C VAL A 64 2.93 -7.61 0.20
N ILE A 65 3.64 -7.97 -0.86
CA ILE A 65 4.89 -8.73 -0.80
C ILE A 65 5.98 -7.86 -1.42
N VAL A 66 7.07 -7.65 -0.67
CA VAL A 66 8.27 -6.95 -1.17
C VAL A 66 9.47 -7.86 -1.02
N ASN A 67 10.15 -8.12 -2.14
CA ASN A 67 11.34 -8.99 -2.19
C ASN A 67 11.11 -10.35 -1.49
N ASN A 68 10.00 -10.99 -1.85
CA ASN A 68 9.53 -12.28 -1.35
C ASN A 68 9.22 -12.31 0.17
N ARG A 69 8.96 -11.15 0.79
CA ARG A 69 8.54 -11.02 2.20
C ARG A 69 7.20 -10.31 2.28
N SER A 70 6.24 -10.86 3.01
CA SER A 70 5.00 -10.15 3.33
C SER A 70 5.31 -8.92 4.18
N VAL A 71 4.82 -7.76 3.75
CA VAL A 71 5.00 -6.46 4.42
C VAL A 71 3.71 -6.02 5.11
N GLY A 72 2.57 -6.45 4.58
CA GLY A 72 1.28 -6.23 5.20
C GLY A 72 0.13 -6.55 4.25
N ASN A 73 -1.08 -6.26 4.72
CA ASN A 73 -2.31 -6.52 3.99
C ASN A 73 -3.37 -5.47 4.31
N GLY A 74 -4.44 -5.47 3.53
CA GLY A 74 -5.65 -4.72 3.82
C GLY A 74 -6.88 -5.52 3.41
N SER A 75 -7.93 -5.47 4.24
CA SER A 75 -9.17 -6.22 4.01
C SER A 75 -10.39 -5.35 4.28
N GLY A 76 -11.36 -5.36 3.38
CA GLY A 76 -12.61 -4.64 3.55
C GLY A 76 -13.64 -5.04 2.49
N LEU A 77 -14.57 -5.89 2.90
CA LEU A 77 -15.62 -6.42 2.03
C LEU A 77 -16.44 -5.31 1.36
N LYS A 78 -16.50 -5.36 0.02
CA LYS A 78 -17.24 -4.44 -0.85
C LYS A 78 -16.89 -2.96 -0.64
N THR A 79 -15.69 -2.69 -0.13
CA THR A 79 -15.20 -1.33 0.04
C THR A 79 -13.81 -1.19 -0.55
N ARG A 80 -13.38 0.07 -0.70
CA ARG A 80 -12.00 0.40 -1.03
C ARG A 80 -11.19 0.43 0.24
N VAL A 81 -10.12 -0.35 0.27
CA VAL A 81 -9.14 -0.36 1.34
C VAL A 81 -7.82 0.17 0.84
N ALA A 82 -7.12 0.90 1.70
CA ALA A 82 -5.83 1.46 1.37
C ALA A 82 -4.88 1.41 2.57
N GLY A 83 -3.60 1.34 2.28
CA GLY A 83 -2.54 1.21 3.28
C GLY A 83 -1.23 1.80 2.81
N ILE A 84 -0.41 2.19 3.78
CA ILE A 84 0.95 2.69 3.57
C ILE A 84 1.92 1.83 4.39
N TYR A 85 2.99 1.37 3.75
CA TYR A 85 3.95 0.43 4.33
C TYR A 85 5.37 0.96 4.21
N ASP A 86 6.14 0.96 5.31
CA ASP A 86 7.59 1.23 5.27
C ASP A 86 8.32 0.01 4.71
N ILE A 87 8.83 0.13 3.49
CA ILE A 87 9.53 -0.95 2.78
C ILE A 87 11.04 -0.82 2.85
N LYS A 88 11.58 0.21 3.51
CA LYS A 88 13.02 0.47 3.58
C LYS A 88 13.78 -0.74 4.14
N ARG A 89 13.20 -1.43 5.12
CA ARG A 89 13.81 -2.60 5.78
C ARG A 89 13.87 -3.84 4.88
N HIS A 90 13.16 -3.83 3.76
CA HIS A 90 13.03 -4.96 2.83
C HIS A 90 13.92 -4.82 1.60
N TRP A 91 14.76 -3.79 1.54
CA TRP A 91 15.72 -3.54 0.48
C TRP A 91 16.69 -4.71 0.25
N GLN A 92 16.84 -5.17 -0.99
CA GLN A 92 17.78 -6.23 -1.39
C GLN A 92 18.74 -5.79 -2.50
N GLY A 93 19.15 -4.53 -2.49
CA GLY A 93 20.03 -3.95 -3.51
C GLY A 93 19.23 -3.18 -4.55
N ASN A 94 19.60 -3.31 -5.81
CA ASN A 94 19.12 -2.39 -6.84
C ASN A 94 17.72 -2.73 -7.37
N LEU A 95 17.10 -3.85 -6.95
CA LEU A 95 15.81 -4.31 -7.44
C LEU A 95 14.82 -4.47 -6.29
N ILE A 96 13.62 -3.95 -6.48
CA ILE A 96 12.48 -4.16 -5.59
C ILE A 96 11.40 -4.89 -6.39
N ASP A 97 11.08 -6.11 -5.97
CA ASP A 97 9.98 -6.92 -6.48
C ASP A 97 8.74 -6.71 -5.61
N ILE A 98 7.68 -6.14 -6.17
CA ILE A 98 6.42 -5.88 -5.50
C ILE A 98 5.38 -6.86 -6.04
N GLY A 99 4.99 -7.84 -5.22
CA GLY A 99 3.92 -8.79 -5.51
C GLY A 99 2.64 -8.44 -4.74
N ARG A 100 1.51 -8.44 -5.44
CA ARG A 100 0.19 -8.28 -4.82
C ARG A 100 -0.71 -9.45 -5.16
N ALA A 101 -1.35 -10.07 -4.17
CA ALA A 101 -2.50 -10.94 -4.38
C ALA A 101 -3.77 -10.11 -4.17
N LEU A 102 -4.68 -10.14 -5.15
CA LEU A 102 -6.00 -9.56 -5.07
C LEU A 102 -7.00 -10.69 -5.11
N GLU A 103 -7.86 -10.87 -4.11
CA GLU A 103 -9.08 -11.65 -4.28
C GLU A 103 -10.18 -10.67 -4.75
N SER A 104 -10.73 -10.85 -5.94
CA SER A 104 -11.61 -9.87 -6.57
C SER A 104 -12.77 -10.51 -7.32
N GLN A 105 -13.98 -10.04 -7.03
CA GLN A 105 -15.06 -10.02 -8.01
C GLN A 105 -15.03 -8.75 -8.88
N PHE A 106 -14.28 -7.70 -8.51
CA PHE A 106 -14.11 -6.46 -9.28
C PHE A 106 -12.76 -5.77 -8.95
N PRO A 107 -11.67 -6.01 -9.71
CA PRO A 107 -10.34 -5.57 -9.33
C PRO A 107 -10.03 -4.21 -9.94
N GLN A 108 -9.86 -3.21 -9.09
CA GLN A 108 -9.08 -2.03 -9.43
C GLN A 108 -7.93 -1.99 -8.40
N ALA A 109 -6.68 -1.83 -8.85
CA ALA A 109 -5.47 -1.75 -8.01
C ALA A 109 -4.58 -0.52 -8.27
N HIS A 110 -4.04 0.16 -7.25
CA HIS A 110 -2.99 1.18 -7.43
C HIS A 110 -1.57 0.61 -7.22
N CYS A 111 -0.59 1.11 -7.99
CA CYS A 111 0.85 0.83 -7.83
C CYS A 111 1.67 2.12 -8.04
N SER A 112 2.33 2.61 -6.98
CA SER A 112 3.15 3.83 -7.03
C SER A 112 4.57 3.54 -7.48
N ARG A 113 5.11 4.41 -8.34
CA ARG A 113 6.50 4.40 -8.84
C ARG A 113 7.42 4.96 -7.75
N LEU A 114 8.48 4.22 -7.40
CA LEU A 114 9.56 4.70 -6.50
C LEU A 114 10.43 5.76 -7.18
#